data_AF-A0A0G0EHD1-F1
#
_entry.id   AF-A0A0G0EHD1-F1
#
_cell.length_a   1.000
_cell.length_b   1.000
_cell.length_c   1.000
_cell.angle_alpha   90.00
_cell.angle_beta   90.00
_cell.angle_gamma   90.00
#
_symmetry.space_group_name_H-M   'P 1'
#
loop_
_entity.id
_entity.type
_entity.pdbx_description
1 polymer ?
#
loop_
_entity_poly.entity_id
_entity_poly.type
_entity_poly.pdbx_seq_one_letter_code
_entity_poly.pdbx_strand_id
1 'polypeptide(L)'
;MTKENCKTCNKEFVIRDEDIVFYEQMKTASPLYCPECRMARRLMFRNERTLYKRNCDLCKKDMVTLYTPESPYIVYCSKCWWSDNWDPKSFAIDYDFSKTFFEQYKELQLKVPRLGIMEIQNVRSEYTNGSAENKDCYLVFASDFNEDCLYGRLMQRNKQSMDCAFLHELPKMFQVYVFSTMPRFY
;
A
#
# COMPACT_ATOMS: atom_id res chain seq x y z
N MET A 1 22.60 -3.36 -27.95
CA MET A 1 22.29 -3.61 -26.53
C MET A 1 23.36 -2.96 -25.68
N THR A 2 22.98 -2.17 -24.69
CA THR A 2 23.92 -1.48 -23.79
C THR A 2 23.94 -2.17 -22.43
N LYS A 3 25.12 -2.27 -21.82
CA LYS A 3 25.30 -2.85 -20.48
C LYS A 3 25.59 -1.76 -19.47
N GLU A 4 24.85 -1.75 -18.37
CA GLU A 4 24.94 -0.73 -17.32
C GLU A 4 25.05 -1.38 -15.94
N ASN A 5 25.68 -0.68 -15.00
CA ASN A 5 25.85 -1.15 -13.62
C ASN A 5 24.82 -0.48 -12.70
N CYS A 6 24.03 -1.28 -11.98
CA CYS A 6 23.00 -0.78 -11.08
C CYS A 6 23.59 -0.02 -9.88
N LYS A 7 23.26 1.28 -9.73
CA LYS A 7 23.73 2.15 -8.62
C LYS A 7 23.23 1.77 -7.21
N THR A 8 22.78 0.54 -6.97
CA THR A 8 22.29 0.08 -5.66
C THR A 8 22.81 -1.30 -5.29
N CYS A 9 22.79 -2.26 -6.23
CA CYS A 9 23.31 -3.61 -6.00
C CYS A 9 24.61 -3.90 -6.75
N ASN A 10 25.13 -2.95 -7.53
CA ASN A 10 26.32 -3.06 -8.38
C ASN A 10 26.31 -4.24 -9.37
N LYS A 11 25.14 -4.82 -9.64
CA LYS A 11 24.95 -5.85 -10.67
C LYS A 11 24.83 -5.20 -12.05
N GLU A 12 25.48 -5.82 -13.02
CA GLU A 12 25.30 -5.54 -14.45
C GLU A 12 23.85 -5.86 -14.87
N PHE A 13 23.25 -5.00 -15.68
CA PHE A 13 21.97 -5.25 -16.34
C PHE A 13 22.00 -4.72 -17.78
N VAL A 14 21.18 -5.31 -18.64
CA VAL A 14 21.13 -4.97 -20.07
C VAL A 14 19.95 -4.06 -20.35
N ILE A 15 20.20 -3.04 -21.17
CA ILE A 15 19.20 -2.17 -21.78
C ILE A 15 19.13 -2.56 -23.26
N ARG A 16 17.95 -2.92 -23.75
CA ARG A 16 17.74 -3.30 -25.16
C ARG A 16 17.73 -2.04 -26.03
N ASP A 17 18.05 -2.20 -27.31
CA ASP A 17 18.05 -1.06 -28.23
C ASP A 17 16.63 -0.50 -28.42
N GLU A 18 15.62 -1.38 -28.35
CA GLU A 18 14.19 -1.05 -28.23
C GLU A 18 13.88 -0.14 -27.03
N ASP A 19 14.47 -0.42 -25.86
CA ASP A 19 14.28 0.39 -24.65
C ASP A 19 14.85 1.81 -24.84
N ILE A 20 15.99 1.94 -25.52
CA ILE A 20 16.65 3.24 -25.78
C ILE A 20 15.74 4.12 -26.64
N VAL A 21 15.24 3.58 -27.76
CA VAL A 21 14.29 4.28 -28.64
C VAL A 21 13.03 4.69 -27.88
N PHE A 22 12.51 3.82 -27.01
CA PHE A 22 11.36 4.14 -26.16
C PHE A 22 11.65 5.30 -25.18
N TYR A 23 12.81 5.29 -24.48
CA TYR A 23 13.15 6.36 -23.56
C TYR A 23 13.34 7.71 -24.27
N GLU A 24 13.91 7.72 -25.47
CA GLU A 24 14.04 8.91 -26.33
C GLU A 24 12.68 9.45 -26.77
N GLN A 25 11.78 8.59 -27.28
CA GLN A 25 10.42 8.97 -27.67
C GLN A 25 9.62 9.56 -26.50
N MET A 26 9.74 8.94 -25.31
CA MET A 26 9.09 9.43 -24.09
C MET A 26 9.77 10.66 -23.48
N LYS A 27 10.94 11.08 -24.00
CA LYS A 27 11.80 12.16 -23.44
C LYS A 27 12.15 11.92 -21.97
N THR A 28 12.47 10.67 -21.63
CA THR A 28 12.80 10.23 -20.27
C THR A 28 14.24 9.75 -20.17
N ALA A 29 14.84 9.87 -18.98
CA ALA A 29 16.19 9.36 -18.74
C ALA A 29 16.23 7.82 -18.69
N SER A 30 17.28 7.26 -19.30
CA SER A 30 17.61 5.83 -19.22
C SER A 30 17.77 5.36 -17.75
N PRO A 31 17.35 4.13 -17.40
CA PRO A 31 17.36 3.65 -16.02
C PRO A 31 18.77 3.52 -15.44
N LEU A 32 18.99 4.08 -14.26
CA LEU A 32 20.23 3.95 -13.48
C LEU A 32 20.29 2.71 -12.56
N TYR A 33 19.26 1.86 -12.63
CA TYR A 33 19.02 0.76 -11.70
C TYR A 33 18.43 -0.45 -12.44
N CYS A 34 18.88 -1.65 -12.06
CA CYS A 34 18.35 -2.90 -12.60
C CYS A 34 16.83 -3.05 -12.33
N PRO A 35 16.11 -3.88 -13.11
CA PRO A 35 14.66 -4.06 -12.97
C PRO A 35 14.20 -4.37 -11.54
N GLU A 36 14.93 -5.21 -10.81
CA GLU A 36 14.61 -5.64 -9.44
C GLU A 36 14.75 -4.47 -8.46
N CYS A 37 15.82 -3.67 -8.57
CA CYS A 37 16.00 -2.48 -7.73
C CYS A 37 14.96 -1.40 -8.03
N ARG A 38 14.55 -1.23 -9.31
CA ARG A 38 13.43 -0.35 -9.68
C ARG A 38 12.12 -0.85 -9.08
N MET A 39 11.86 -2.16 -9.12
CA MET A 39 10.66 -2.76 -8.53
C MET A 39 10.65 -2.62 -7.00
N ALA A 40 11.75 -2.94 -6.32
CA ALA A 40 11.88 -2.80 -4.87
C ALA A 40 11.62 -1.34 -4.41
N ARG A 41 12.16 -0.35 -5.12
CA ARG A 41 11.91 1.08 -4.85
C ARG A 41 10.43 1.48 -5.03
N ARG A 42 9.73 0.93 -6.03
CA ARG A 42 8.28 1.17 -6.22
C ARG A 42 7.44 0.51 -5.11
N LEU A 43 7.85 -0.67 -4.64
CA LEU A 43 7.13 -1.44 -3.62
C LEU A 43 7.48 -0.99 -2.18
N MET A 44 8.59 -0.29 -1.96
CA MET A 44 9.05 0.17 -0.64
C MET A 44 8.00 0.99 0.14
N PHE A 45 7.15 1.73 -0.56
CA PHE A 45 6.09 2.55 0.02
C PHE A 45 4.72 1.83 0.10
N ARG A 46 4.66 0.56 -0.29
CA ARG A 46 3.44 -0.25 -0.34
C ARG A 46 3.54 -1.45 0.59
N ASN A 47 3.02 -1.31 1.81
CA ASN A 47 2.66 -2.48 2.61
C ASN A 47 1.23 -2.91 2.23
N GLU A 48 1.13 -3.94 1.39
CA GLU A 48 -0.17 -4.47 0.92
C GLU A 48 -0.68 -5.68 1.73
N ARG A 49 0.10 -6.23 2.68
CA ARG A 49 -0.18 -7.56 3.26
C ARG A 49 0.09 -7.73 4.76
N THR A 50 0.92 -6.90 5.38
CA THR A 50 1.30 -7.10 6.79
C THR A 50 0.54 -6.13 7.69
N LEU A 51 -0.27 -6.68 8.58
CA LEU A 51 -1.04 -5.92 9.57
C LEU A 51 -0.37 -6.01 10.94
N TYR A 52 -0.35 -4.90 11.66
CA TYR A 52 0.20 -4.78 13.01
C TYR A 52 -0.87 -4.23 13.96
N LYS A 53 -0.81 -4.64 15.23
CA LYS A 53 -1.60 -4.04 16.30
C LYS A 53 -0.82 -2.87 16.91
N ARG A 54 -1.44 -1.69 16.97
CA ARG A 54 -0.87 -0.46 17.55
C ARG A 54 -1.99 0.39 18.16
N ASN A 55 -1.68 1.27 19.10
CA ASN A 55 -2.64 2.25 19.60
C ASN A 55 -2.69 3.48 18.68
N CYS A 56 -3.89 3.98 18.38
CA CYS A 56 -4.08 5.21 17.61
C CYS A 56 -3.42 6.40 18.32
N ASP A 57 -2.58 7.16 17.63
CA ASP A 57 -1.83 8.23 18.28
C ASP A 57 -2.71 9.41 18.74
N LEU A 58 -3.91 9.58 18.19
CA LEU A 58 -4.88 10.58 18.64
C LEU A 58 -5.71 10.09 19.84
N CYS A 59 -6.52 9.04 19.66
CA CYS A 59 -7.49 8.60 20.68
C CYS A 59 -6.99 7.48 21.62
N LYS A 60 -5.75 7.00 21.44
CA LYS A 60 -5.07 5.94 22.20
C LYS A 60 -5.75 4.56 22.24
N LYS A 61 -6.89 4.38 21.56
CA LYS A 61 -7.56 3.08 21.40
C LYS A 61 -6.73 2.14 20.51
N ASP A 62 -6.83 0.85 20.78
CA ASP A 62 -6.27 -0.20 19.93
C ASP A 62 -6.79 -0.08 18.48
N MET A 63 -5.92 -0.31 17.50
CA MET A 63 -6.26 -0.39 16.09
C MET A 63 -5.36 -1.40 15.36
N VAL A 64 -5.82 -1.84 14.20
CA VAL A 64 -5.02 -2.58 13.21
C VAL A 64 -4.47 -1.58 12.19
N THR A 65 -3.21 -1.74 11.78
CA THR A 65 -2.53 -0.77 10.91
C THR A 65 -1.43 -1.41 10.04
N LEU A 66 -1.06 -0.73 8.95
CA LEU A 66 0.09 -1.06 8.10
C LEU A 66 1.45 -0.66 8.68
N TYR A 67 1.49 0.07 9.79
CA TYR A 67 2.71 0.58 10.43
C TYR A 67 3.08 -0.26 11.64
N THR A 68 4.36 -0.60 11.79
CA THR A 68 4.84 -1.33 12.98
C THR A 68 4.68 -0.48 14.26
N PRO A 69 4.67 -1.09 15.46
CA PRO A 69 4.69 -0.34 16.72
C PRO A 69 5.90 0.62 16.82
N GLU A 70 7.05 0.22 16.27
CA GLU A 70 8.32 0.97 16.28
C GLU A 70 8.40 2.04 15.17
N SER A 71 7.41 2.10 14.29
CA SER A 71 7.35 3.09 13.20
C SER A 71 7.35 4.52 13.78
N PRO A 72 8.29 5.40 13.35
CA PRO A 72 8.46 6.74 13.92
C PRO A 72 7.38 7.73 13.46
N TYR A 73 6.50 7.31 12.55
CA TYR A 73 5.36 8.12 12.08
C TYR A 73 4.24 8.17 13.11
N ILE A 74 3.54 9.30 13.17
CA ILE A 74 2.26 9.44 13.89
C ILE A 74 1.17 8.77 13.06
N VAL A 75 0.37 7.88 13.66
CA VAL A 75 -0.62 7.06 12.95
C VAL A 75 -2.00 7.15 13.59
N TYR A 76 -3.01 7.52 12.81
CA TYR A 76 -4.40 7.64 13.27
C TYR A 76 -5.27 6.50 12.70
N CYS A 77 -6.21 6.00 13.50
CA CYS A 77 -7.25 5.09 13.01
C CYS A 77 -8.24 5.83 12.09
N SER A 78 -8.94 5.11 11.22
CA SER A 78 -9.85 5.71 10.22
C SER A 78 -10.86 6.67 10.86
N LYS A 79 -11.47 6.29 12.00
CA LYS A 79 -12.41 7.13 12.76
C LYS A 79 -11.81 8.46 13.26
N CYS A 80 -10.52 8.50 13.57
CA CYS A 80 -9.83 9.74 13.97
C CYS A 80 -9.43 10.57 12.75
N TRP A 81 -8.91 9.90 11.73
CA TRP A 81 -8.49 10.52 10.47
C TRP A 81 -9.62 11.31 9.80
N TRP A 82 -10.83 10.74 9.75
CA TRP A 82 -12.02 11.39 9.18
C TRP A 82 -12.85 12.22 10.18
N SER A 83 -12.29 12.60 11.32
CA SER A 83 -12.98 13.41 12.33
C SER A 83 -12.40 14.82 12.46
N ASP A 84 -13.23 15.77 12.86
CA ASP A 84 -12.84 17.17 13.10
C ASP A 84 -11.94 17.39 14.33
N ASN A 85 -11.44 16.31 14.95
CA ASN A 85 -10.58 16.36 16.15
C ASN A 85 -9.12 16.74 15.85
N TRP A 86 -8.76 16.97 14.58
CA TRP A 86 -7.43 17.39 14.16
C TRP A 86 -7.51 18.23 12.87
N ASP A 87 -6.60 19.20 12.70
CA ASP A 87 -6.52 20.04 11.50
C ASP A 87 -5.21 19.75 10.73
N PRO A 88 -5.27 19.27 9.48
CA PRO A 88 -4.09 19.08 8.63
C PRO A 88 -3.22 20.34 8.47
N LYS A 89 -3.81 21.55 8.51
CA LYS A 89 -3.06 22.81 8.35
C LYS A 89 -2.19 23.14 9.56
N SER A 90 -2.55 22.68 10.76
CA SER A 90 -1.76 22.88 11.98
C SER A 90 -0.35 22.25 11.93
N PHE A 91 -0.11 21.33 10.99
CA PHE A 91 1.17 20.66 10.82
C PHE A 91 2.14 21.39 9.88
N ALA A 92 1.77 22.55 9.33
CA ALA A 92 2.64 23.38 8.48
C ALA A 92 4.02 23.65 9.11
N ILE A 93 5.03 23.83 8.26
CA ILE A 93 6.40 24.17 8.62
C ILE A 93 6.87 25.22 7.60
N ASP A 94 7.47 26.31 8.07
CA ASP A 94 8.06 27.32 7.18
C ASP A 94 9.30 26.76 6.46
N TYR A 95 9.49 27.13 5.20
CA TYR A 95 10.60 26.63 4.40
C TYR A 95 11.92 27.33 4.74
N ASP A 96 12.91 26.57 5.16
CA ASP A 96 14.24 27.03 5.54
C ASP A 96 15.23 26.81 4.39
N PHE A 97 15.68 27.89 3.75
CA PHE A 97 16.64 27.83 2.65
C PHE A 97 18.06 27.38 3.07
N SER A 98 18.35 27.28 4.38
CA SER A 98 19.63 26.76 4.87
C SER A 98 19.70 25.23 4.95
N LYS A 99 18.55 24.54 4.97
CA LYS A 99 18.43 23.07 4.99
C LYS A 99 18.18 22.51 3.60
N THR A 100 18.57 21.25 3.35
CA THR A 100 18.18 20.59 2.09
C THR A 100 16.69 20.25 2.07
N PHE A 101 16.11 20.18 0.87
CA PHE A 101 14.70 19.82 0.67
C PHE A 101 14.35 18.47 1.33
N PHE A 102 15.22 17.46 1.21
CA PHE A 102 14.92 16.11 1.73
C PHE A 102 14.96 16.01 3.25
N GLU A 103 15.74 16.84 3.93
CA GLU A 103 15.75 16.94 5.40
C GLU A 103 14.43 17.55 5.89
N GLN A 104 14.04 18.69 5.33
CA GLN A 104 12.77 19.35 5.66
C GLN A 104 11.55 18.48 5.32
N TYR A 105 11.60 17.78 4.18
CA TYR A 105 10.57 16.82 3.79
C TYR A 105 10.49 15.64 4.77
N LYS A 106 11.63 15.16 5.29
CA LYS A 106 11.65 14.12 6.34
C LYS A 106 11.08 14.63 7.66
N GLU A 107 11.41 15.86 8.08
CA GLU A 107 10.83 16.51 9.26
C GLU A 107 9.30 16.61 9.13
N LEU A 108 8.80 17.08 7.99
CA LEU A 108 7.37 17.15 7.68
C LEU A 108 6.71 15.77 7.70
N GLN A 109 7.34 14.75 7.09
CA GLN A 109 6.82 13.38 7.03
C GLN A 109 6.75 12.68 8.40
N LEU A 110 7.53 13.12 9.40
CA LEU A 110 7.45 12.66 10.78
C LEU A 110 6.40 13.45 11.60
N LYS A 111 6.24 14.74 11.30
CA LYS A 111 5.29 15.64 11.96
C LYS A 111 3.83 15.40 11.53
N VAL A 112 3.59 15.12 10.25
CA VAL A 112 2.24 14.95 9.69
C VAL A 112 1.69 13.54 9.99
N PRO A 113 0.50 13.41 10.60
CA PRO A 113 -0.13 12.12 10.84
C PRO A 113 -0.39 11.34 9.56
N ARG A 114 -0.48 10.01 9.67
CA ARG A 114 -0.83 9.11 8.57
C ARG A 114 -2.06 8.27 8.90
N LEU A 115 -2.88 8.00 7.90
CA LEU A 115 -3.97 7.03 8.02
C LEU A 115 -3.39 5.63 8.23
N GLY A 116 -3.76 4.99 9.33
CA GLY A 116 -3.21 3.69 9.74
C GLY A 116 -3.63 2.53 8.86
N ILE A 117 -4.83 2.59 8.28
CA ILE A 117 -5.36 1.58 7.35
C ILE A 117 -6.41 2.25 6.44
N MET A 118 -6.39 1.95 5.14
CA MET A 118 -7.31 2.56 4.19
C MET A 118 -8.65 1.81 4.22
N GLU A 119 -9.59 2.28 5.03
CA GLU A 119 -10.93 1.69 5.14
C GLU A 119 -12.06 2.73 5.04
N ILE A 120 -13.19 2.33 4.44
CA ILE A 120 -14.39 3.15 4.27
C ILE A 120 -15.61 2.33 4.73
N GLN A 121 -16.36 2.82 5.71
CA GLN A 121 -17.67 2.26 6.11
C GLN A 121 -17.73 0.75 6.45
N ASN A 122 -16.61 0.13 6.84
CA ASN A 122 -16.58 -1.27 7.25
C ASN A 122 -17.30 -1.51 8.59
N VAL A 123 -17.97 -2.66 8.72
CA VAL A 123 -18.68 -3.13 9.92
C VAL A 123 -18.04 -4.43 10.41
N ARG A 124 -17.48 -4.46 11.62
CA ARG A 124 -16.84 -5.66 12.22
C ARG A 124 -15.80 -6.34 11.29
N SER A 125 -14.99 -5.55 10.58
CA SER A 125 -14.01 -6.04 9.59
C SER A 125 -12.63 -5.41 9.78
N GLU A 126 -12.13 -5.43 11.03
CA GLU A 126 -10.96 -4.66 11.50
C GLU A 126 -9.62 -5.10 10.87
N TYR A 127 -9.55 -6.30 10.32
CA TYR A 127 -8.35 -6.87 9.68
C TYR A 127 -8.46 -6.79 8.16
N THR A 128 -8.79 -5.62 7.61
CA THR A 128 -8.90 -5.39 6.17
C THR A 128 -8.17 -4.11 5.75
N ASN A 129 -7.68 -4.02 4.52
CA ASN A 129 -6.94 -2.85 4.04
C ASN A 129 -7.21 -2.55 2.56
N GLY A 130 -7.42 -1.27 2.22
CA GLY A 130 -7.89 -0.86 0.90
C GLY A 130 -9.35 -1.26 0.68
N SER A 131 -10.16 -1.20 1.74
CA SER A 131 -11.43 -1.91 1.86
C SER A 131 -12.60 -0.94 2.08
N ALA A 132 -13.70 -1.10 1.33
CA ALA A 132 -14.92 -0.30 1.48
C ALA A 132 -16.18 -1.16 1.73
N GLU A 133 -17.11 -0.68 2.54
CA GLU A 133 -18.46 -1.25 2.74
C GLU A 133 -18.49 -2.78 3.00
N ASN A 134 -17.49 -3.32 3.71
CA ASN A 134 -17.43 -4.73 4.07
C ASN A 134 -18.03 -4.96 5.45
N LYS A 135 -18.66 -6.12 5.64
CA LYS A 135 -19.28 -6.54 6.90
C LYS A 135 -18.89 -7.98 7.23
N ASP A 136 -18.47 -8.20 8.47
CA ASP A 136 -18.03 -9.50 9.00
C ASP A 136 -16.88 -10.17 8.19
N CYS A 137 -15.97 -9.36 7.63
CA CYS A 137 -14.86 -9.82 6.78
C CYS A 137 -13.51 -9.83 7.53
N TYR A 138 -12.69 -10.86 7.29
CA TYR A 138 -11.37 -11.03 7.95
C TYR A 138 -10.22 -11.31 6.97
N LEU A 139 -9.11 -10.58 7.12
CA LEU A 139 -7.89 -10.67 6.29
C LEU A 139 -8.11 -10.41 4.79
N VAL A 140 -8.97 -9.44 4.46
CA VAL A 140 -9.27 -9.07 3.07
C VAL A 140 -8.49 -7.81 2.65
N PHE A 141 -7.80 -7.89 1.51
CA PHE A 141 -6.95 -6.81 0.98
C PHE A 141 -7.38 -6.38 -0.41
N ALA A 142 -7.59 -5.07 -0.55
CA ALA A 142 -8.27 -4.39 -1.65
C ALA A 142 -9.69 -4.98 -1.83
N SER A 143 -10.74 -4.30 -1.38
CA SER A 143 -12.13 -4.80 -1.42
C SER A 143 -13.18 -3.70 -1.37
N ASP A 144 -14.42 -4.03 -1.74
CA ASP A 144 -15.59 -3.16 -1.66
C ASP A 144 -16.85 -4.03 -1.55
N PHE A 145 -17.88 -3.63 -0.79
CA PHE A 145 -19.23 -4.22 -0.79
C PHE A 145 -19.42 -5.73 -0.44
N ASN A 146 -18.73 -6.31 0.56
CA ASN A 146 -18.89 -7.76 0.90
C ASN A 146 -19.56 -8.05 2.27
N GLU A 147 -20.53 -8.96 2.34
CA GLU A 147 -21.03 -9.61 3.58
C GLU A 147 -20.49 -11.08 3.72
N ASP A 148 -20.24 -11.51 4.96
CA ASP A 148 -19.69 -12.79 5.46
C ASP A 148 -18.50 -13.39 4.65
N CYS A 149 -17.24 -12.94 4.79
CA CYS A 149 -16.10 -13.42 3.95
C CYS A 149 -14.80 -13.76 4.70
N LEU A 150 -14.08 -14.82 4.27
CA LEU A 150 -12.77 -15.25 4.82
C LEU A 150 -11.64 -15.40 3.76
N TYR A 151 -10.42 -15.09 4.21
CA TYR A 151 -9.07 -15.17 3.57
C TYR A 151 -8.88 -14.57 2.16
N GLY A 152 -9.64 -13.54 1.79
CA GLY A 152 -9.68 -13.00 0.43
C GLY A 152 -8.51 -12.13 -0.06
N ARG A 153 -8.20 -12.24 -1.37
CA ARG A 153 -7.28 -11.33 -2.07
C ARG A 153 -7.86 -10.76 -3.37
N LEU A 154 -7.75 -9.42 -3.51
CA LEU A 154 -8.07 -8.64 -4.70
C LEU A 154 -9.55 -8.53 -5.09
N MET A 155 -10.47 -8.25 -4.14
CA MET A 155 -11.67 -7.37 -4.29
C MET A 155 -13.20 -7.80 -4.20
N GLN A 156 -14.12 -7.30 -5.07
CA GLN A 156 -15.40 -6.62 -4.66
C GLN A 156 -16.77 -7.28 -4.93
N ARG A 157 -17.77 -6.76 -4.18
CA ARG A 157 -19.24 -6.95 -4.15
C ARG A 157 -19.69 -8.39 -3.87
N ASN A 158 -20.01 -8.78 -2.63
CA ASN A 158 -20.58 -10.12 -2.33
C ASN A 158 -21.45 -10.18 -1.06
N LYS A 159 -22.11 -11.32 -0.82
CA LYS A 159 -23.12 -11.43 0.26
C LYS A 159 -22.90 -12.55 1.30
N GLN A 160 -22.24 -13.67 0.96
CA GLN A 160 -21.70 -14.69 1.89
C GLN A 160 -20.56 -15.50 1.20
N SER A 161 -19.54 -15.99 1.94
CA SER A 161 -18.24 -16.42 1.37
C SER A 161 -17.20 -17.06 2.34
N MET A 162 -16.17 -17.75 1.81
CA MET A 162 -15.03 -18.36 2.55
C MET A 162 -13.79 -18.64 1.64
N ASP A 163 -12.59 -18.74 2.23
CA ASP A 163 -11.21 -18.89 1.67
C ASP A 163 -10.92 -18.39 0.22
N CYS A 164 -11.22 -17.11 0.00
CA CYS A 164 -11.21 -16.33 -1.24
C CYS A 164 -9.82 -15.99 -1.87
N ALA A 165 -9.75 -15.73 -3.19
CA ALA A 165 -8.70 -14.97 -3.92
C ALA A 165 -9.07 -14.86 -5.41
N PHE A 166 -8.91 -13.68 -6.05
CA PHE A 166 -9.66 -13.31 -7.28
C PHE A 166 -11.20 -13.36 -7.05
N LEU A 167 -11.99 -12.81 -7.98
CA LEU A 167 -13.37 -12.37 -7.70
C LEU A 167 -14.35 -12.52 -8.86
N HIS A 168 -15.62 -12.17 -8.63
CA HIS A 168 -16.19 -10.82 -8.89
C HIS A 168 -17.62 -10.80 -8.29
N GLU A 169 -18.53 -9.99 -8.81
CA GLU A 169 -19.68 -9.44 -8.08
C GLU A 169 -20.88 -10.40 -7.86
N LEU A 170 -21.22 -10.68 -6.58
CA LEU A 170 -22.54 -11.07 -6.00
C LEU A 170 -23.15 -12.44 -6.44
N PRO A 171 -24.16 -13.02 -5.73
CA PRO A 171 -24.65 -12.80 -4.36
C PRO A 171 -24.74 -14.10 -3.48
N LYS A 172 -24.14 -15.24 -3.88
CA LYS A 172 -24.10 -16.53 -3.12
C LYS A 172 -22.96 -17.44 -3.62
N MET A 173 -22.19 -18.12 -2.74
CA MET A 173 -21.79 -19.55 -2.94
C MET A 173 -21.06 -20.24 -1.77
N PHE A 174 -20.94 -21.58 -1.89
CA PHE A 174 -20.16 -22.47 -1.03
C PHE A 174 -18.76 -22.75 -1.64
N GLN A 175 -17.68 -22.58 -0.87
CA GLN A 175 -16.45 -23.43 -0.79
C GLN A 175 -15.73 -23.96 -2.07
N VAL A 176 -14.40 -23.80 -2.35
CA VAL A 176 -13.26 -22.97 -1.85
C VAL A 176 -12.00 -23.22 -2.77
N TYR A 177 -10.97 -22.33 -2.77
CA TYR A 177 -9.62 -22.40 -3.45
C TYR A 177 -9.50 -22.66 -4.98
N VAL A 178 -8.69 -21.83 -5.67
CA VAL A 178 -8.08 -22.17 -6.98
C VAL A 178 -6.59 -21.75 -7.03
N PHE A 179 -5.70 -22.73 -7.18
CA PHE A 179 -4.32 -22.51 -7.64
C PHE A 179 -4.27 -22.47 -9.17
N SER A 180 -3.66 -21.45 -9.77
CA SER A 180 -3.22 -21.50 -11.17
C SER A 180 -1.71 -21.23 -11.27
N THR A 181 -0.94 -22.32 -11.30
CA THR A 181 0.42 -22.28 -11.84
C THR A 181 0.34 -22.01 -13.34
N MET A 182 0.94 -20.92 -13.82
CA MET A 182 1.26 -20.77 -15.25
C MET A 182 2.75 -20.46 -15.45
N PRO A 183 3.31 -20.83 -16.61
CA PRO A 183 4.71 -21.25 -16.69
C PRO A 183 5.67 -20.07 -16.82
N ARG A 184 6.97 -20.36 -16.67
CA ARG A 184 8.00 -19.51 -17.26
C ARG A 184 7.79 -19.44 -18.77
N PHE A 185 7.58 -18.22 -19.26
CA PHE A 185 7.92 -17.85 -20.62
C PHE A 185 9.07 -16.85 -20.54
N TYR A 186 10.29 -17.38 -20.37
CA TYR A 186 11.28 -17.52 -21.43
C TYR A 186 12.14 -18.76 -21.13
#